data_AF-A0A412PKH0-F1
#
_entry.id   AF-A0A412PKH0-F1
#
_cell.length_a   1.000
_cell.length_b   1.000
_cell.length_c   1.000
_cell.angle_alpha   90.00
_cell.angle_beta   90.00
_cell.angle_gamma   90.00
#
_symmetry.space_group_name_H-M   'P 1'
#
loop_
_entity.id
_entity.type
_entity.pdbx_description
1 polymer ?
#
loop_
_entity_poly.entity_id
_entity_poly.type
_entity_poly.pdbx_seq_one_letter_code
_entity_poly.pdbx_strand_id
1 'polypeptide(L)'
;KSTNQAQKDVRTAENTVKTETTNVAQAEKVAQEATPENVAKAETSVKETTNQVSQAENAVSASQTAQQTAQSEVTKQTETVAKAQETVTQKQADVAQAEKKVAEKQAILDGTGTKEILAKAEQTQAKVNADKEVVAKAQTDLAKAKQDDQKRTSDLAEAEKVVTQSQKAVTTSKADVDQKVAMANKTAEALEKATADLTKANQDVEAINQIKLTQEYIAALRDYAQKIATVSPAEEKAMTDKLVALGKVLAKQNRFKANKNDSEEKLDLNNLSEATREELSLFAADLLNQIHAAFGTSKVEVTKDVTKIINDHVSTSKTNGVKGHDTEHLNKLLAQYNITSSETDENIGLNGGSGIYSAKQFVTKTELKRLIYNAIVNMMFNASEDYEINENNEFLHASSM
;
A
#
# COMPACT_ATOMS: atom_id res chain seq x y z
N LYS A 1 -1.13 230.05 66.55
CA LYS A 1 -2.54 229.65 66.83
C LYS A 1 -2.97 228.30 66.21
N SER A 2 -2.30 227.71 65.20
CA SER A 2 -3.00 226.71 64.35
C SER A 2 -2.30 225.36 64.14
N THR A 3 -0.99 225.27 64.25
CA THR A 3 -0.26 224.23 63.51
C THR A 3 -0.32 222.82 64.13
N ASN A 4 -0.75 222.67 65.39
CA ASN A 4 -0.92 221.38 66.05
C ASN A 4 -2.13 220.55 65.54
N GLN A 5 -3.14 221.16 64.88
CA GLN A 5 -4.31 220.41 64.37
C GLN A 5 -4.03 219.72 63.03
N ALA A 6 -3.28 220.37 62.13
CA ALA A 6 -2.91 219.79 60.85
C ALA A 6 -2.06 218.50 61.01
N GLN A 7 -1.29 218.40 62.10
CA GLN A 7 -0.55 217.17 62.47
C GLN A 7 -1.46 215.99 62.87
N LYS A 8 -2.71 216.24 63.28
CA LYS A 8 -3.63 215.19 63.71
C LYS A 8 -4.45 214.63 62.54
N ASP A 9 -4.85 215.50 61.61
CA ASP A 9 -5.68 215.11 60.46
C ASP A 9 -4.87 214.33 59.41
N VAL A 10 -3.59 214.68 59.22
CA VAL A 10 -2.68 213.91 58.35
C VAL A 10 -2.49 212.48 58.89
N ARG A 11 -2.37 212.29 60.21
CA ARG A 11 -2.24 210.96 60.83
C ARG A 11 -3.50 210.11 60.73
N THR A 12 -4.68 210.73 60.76
CA THR A 12 -5.94 210.00 60.58
C THR A 12 -6.09 209.56 59.12
N ALA A 13 -5.76 210.42 58.16
CA ALA A 13 -5.79 210.07 56.74
C ALA A 13 -4.81 208.92 56.40
N GLU A 14 -3.60 208.93 56.94
CA GLU A 14 -2.61 207.87 56.71
C GLU A 14 -3.05 206.49 57.26
N ASN A 15 -3.73 206.46 58.41
CA ASN A 15 -4.23 205.20 58.97
C ASN A 15 -5.44 204.64 58.21
N THR A 16 -6.32 205.50 57.68
CA THR A 16 -7.40 205.04 56.80
C THR A 16 -6.86 204.42 55.51
N VAL A 17 -5.82 205.00 54.92
CA VAL A 17 -5.14 204.42 53.74
C VAL A 17 -4.59 203.02 54.04
N LYS A 18 -4.07 202.78 55.25
CA LYS A 18 -3.50 201.49 55.63
C LYS A 18 -4.54 200.36 55.72
N THR A 19 -5.74 200.65 56.23
CA THR A 19 -6.82 199.65 56.38
C THR A 19 -7.42 199.26 55.03
N GLU A 20 -7.68 200.22 54.15
CA GLU A 20 -8.18 199.93 52.79
C GLU A 20 -7.16 199.15 51.94
N THR A 21 -5.86 199.37 52.15
CA THR A 21 -4.81 198.60 51.48
C THR A 21 -4.84 197.11 51.86
N THR A 22 -5.27 196.75 53.08
CA THR A 22 -5.26 195.36 53.56
C THR A 22 -6.47 194.57 53.03
N ASN A 23 -7.63 195.21 52.87
CA ASN A 23 -8.83 194.58 52.32
C ASN A 23 -8.70 194.29 50.81
N VAL A 24 -7.99 195.14 50.06
CA VAL A 24 -7.65 194.90 48.64
C VAL A 24 -6.78 193.65 48.48
N ALA A 25 -5.76 193.47 49.33
CA ALA A 25 -4.87 192.32 49.27
C ALA A 25 -5.57 190.97 49.54
N GLN A 26 -6.60 190.94 50.40
CA GLN A 26 -7.36 189.72 50.69
C GLN A 26 -8.33 189.36 49.54
N ALA A 27 -8.90 190.36 48.86
CA ALA A 27 -9.78 190.17 47.72
C ALA A 27 -9.03 189.71 46.45
N GLU A 28 -7.79 190.20 46.22
CA GLU A 28 -6.93 189.75 45.12
C GLU A 28 -6.54 188.27 45.23
N LYS A 29 -6.41 187.75 46.45
CA LYS A 29 -6.01 186.34 46.65
C LYS A 29 -7.14 185.36 46.30
N VAL A 30 -8.39 185.70 46.64
CA VAL A 30 -9.57 184.90 46.26
C VAL A 30 -9.80 184.95 44.73
N ALA A 31 -9.46 186.05 44.07
CA ALA A 31 -9.44 186.14 42.61
C ALA A 31 -8.34 185.29 41.93
N GLN A 32 -7.24 184.97 42.64
CA GLN A 32 -6.18 184.08 42.14
C GLN A 32 -6.48 182.58 42.30
N GLU A 33 -7.36 182.17 43.20
CA GLU A 33 -7.69 180.74 43.42
C GLU A 33 -8.78 180.22 42.46
N ALA A 34 -9.63 181.11 41.93
CA ALA A 34 -10.66 180.82 40.93
C ALA A 34 -10.15 180.98 39.48
N THR A 35 -9.03 180.35 39.12
CA THR A 35 -8.45 180.45 37.77
C THR A 35 -9.03 179.39 36.80
N PRO A 36 -9.08 179.69 35.48
CA PRO A 36 -9.45 178.73 34.44
C PRO A 36 -8.66 177.42 34.49
N GLU A 37 -7.43 177.46 35.01
CA GLU A 37 -6.53 176.31 35.11
C GLU A 37 -6.97 175.27 36.17
N ASN A 38 -7.45 175.72 37.33
CA ASN A 38 -7.94 174.85 38.40
C ASN A 38 -9.27 174.16 38.03
N VAL A 39 -10.11 174.82 37.22
CA VAL A 39 -11.35 174.26 36.68
C VAL A 39 -11.08 173.23 35.57
N ALA A 40 -10.12 173.51 34.67
CA ALA A 40 -9.71 172.56 33.62
C ALA A 40 -9.11 171.25 34.19
N LYS A 41 -8.43 171.32 35.34
CA LYS A 41 -7.89 170.14 36.04
C LYS A 41 -8.98 169.21 36.59
N ALA A 42 -10.08 169.79 37.11
CA ALA A 42 -11.24 169.05 37.60
C ALA A 42 -12.05 168.39 36.45
N GLU A 43 -12.21 169.07 35.32
CA GLU A 43 -12.83 168.51 34.11
C GLU A 43 -12.02 167.34 33.52
N THR A 44 -10.68 167.43 33.56
CA THR A 44 -9.79 166.36 33.07
C THR A 44 -9.90 165.08 33.92
N SER A 45 -9.97 165.22 35.25
CA SER A 45 -10.09 164.06 36.17
C SER A 45 -11.45 163.33 36.05
N VAL A 46 -12.54 164.09 35.82
CA VAL A 46 -13.87 163.50 35.54
C VAL A 46 -13.86 162.74 34.22
N LYS A 47 -13.21 163.29 33.18
CA LYS A 47 -13.09 162.65 31.85
C LYS A 47 -12.25 161.36 31.89
N GLU A 48 -11.18 161.32 32.67
CA GLU A 48 -10.40 160.09 32.89
C GLU A 48 -11.21 159.00 33.62
N THR A 49 -12.01 159.38 34.63
CA THR A 49 -12.86 158.43 35.37
C THR A 49 -13.97 157.85 34.48
N THR A 50 -14.58 158.65 33.60
CA THR A 50 -15.57 158.17 32.61
C THR A 50 -14.95 157.18 31.62
N ASN A 51 -13.70 157.39 31.17
CA ASN A 51 -13.01 156.45 30.28
C ASN A 51 -12.68 155.11 30.96
N GLN A 52 -12.34 155.09 32.25
CA GLN A 52 -12.10 153.84 33.00
C GLN A 52 -13.38 153.00 33.15
N VAL A 53 -14.54 153.65 33.35
CA VAL A 53 -15.84 152.97 33.42
C VAL A 53 -16.20 152.31 32.08
N SER A 54 -16.02 153.00 30.94
CA SER A 54 -16.25 152.39 29.62
C SER A 54 -15.27 151.25 29.27
N GLN A 55 -14.04 151.25 29.80
CA GLN A 55 -13.12 150.12 29.64
C GLN A 55 -13.58 148.88 30.45
N ALA A 56 -14.12 149.09 31.65
CA ALA A 56 -14.67 147.99 32.46
C ALA A 56 -15.93 147.36 31.84
N GLU A 57 -16.82 148.16 31.24
CA GLU A 57 -18.01 147.67 30.54
C GLU A 57 -17.66 146.81 29.30
N ASN A 58 -16.62 147.18 28.56
CA ASN A 58 -16.12 146.38 27.43
C ASN A 58 -15.47 145.05 27.90
N ALA A 59 -14.78 145.04 29.05
CA ALA A 59 -14.20 143.83 29.61
C ALA A 59 -15.27 142.81 30.07
N VAL A 60 -16.41 143.29 30.57
CA VAL A 60 -17.56 142.44 30.94
C VAL A 60 -18.23 141.82 29.70
N SER A 61 -18.43 142.60 28.64
CA SER A 61 -18.99 142.08 27.36
C SER A 61 -18.09 141.05 26.68
N ALA A 62 -16.76 141.23 26.76
CA ALA A 62 -15.80 140.25 26.27
C ALA A 62 -15.84 138.93 27.09
N SER A 63 -16.01 139.02 28.41
CA SER A 63 -16.12 137.84 29.29
C SER A 63 -17.41 137.04 29.05
N GLN A 64 -18.54 137.70 28.77
CA GLN A 64 -19.79 137.03 28.40
C GLN A 64 -19.69 136.29 27.06
N THR A 65 -18.98 136.87 26.08
CA THR A 65 -18.75 136.22 24.77
C THR A 65 -17.83 135.00 24.91
N ALA A 66 -16.81 135.08 25.77
CA ALA A 66 -15.93 133.96 26.08
C ALA A 66 -16.67 132.80 26.78
N GLN A 67 -17.59 133.12 27.70
CA GLN A 67 -18.44 132.11 28.38
C GLN A 67 -19.36 131.37 27.39
N GLN A 68 -19.96 132.08 26.44
CA GLN A 68 -20.86 131.48 25.44
C GLN A 68 -20.09 130.59 24.45
N THR A 69 -18.86 130.98 24.08
CA THR A 69 -17.96 130.16 23.25
C THR A 69 -17.53 128.88 23.96
N ALA A 70 -17.16 128.96 25.25
CA ALA A 70 -16.81 127.79 26.06
C ALA A 70 -17.97 126.80 26.20
N GLN A 71 -19.21 127.29 26.35
CA GLN A 71 -20.40 126.45 26.41
C GLN A 71 -20.64 125.67 25.10
N SER A 72 -20.40 126.31 23.93
CA SER A 72 -20.53 125.65 22.62
C SER A 72 -19.44 124.60 22.36
N GLU A 73 -18.22 124.81 22.84
CA GLU A 73 -17.12 123.85 22.72
C GLU A 73 -17.36 122.60 23.59
N VAL A 74 -17.95 122.75 24.78
CA VAL A 74 -18.33 121.61 25.65
C VAL A 74 -19.39 120.73 25.01
N THR A 75 -20.37 121.32 24.31
CA THR A 75 -21.38 120.55 23.57
C THR A 75 -20.77 119.78 22.40
N LYS A 76 -19.86 120.38 21.61
CA LYS A 76 -19.11 119.68 20.55
C LYS A 76 -18.21 118.56 21.09
N GLN A 77 -17.58 118.75 22.24
CA GLN A 77 -16.75 117.73 22.88
C GLN A 77 -17.59 116.52 23.33
N THR A 78 -18.83 116.76 23.79
CA THR A 78 -19.78 115.71 24.19
C THR A 78 -20.17 114.81 23.02
N GLU A 79 -20.43 115.38 21.83
CA GLU A 79 -20.69 114.61 20.61
C GLU A 79 -19.47 113.82 20.11
N THR A 80 -18.27 114.37 20.31
CA THR A 80 -17.00 113.70 19.95
C THR A 80 -16.72 112.50 20.85
N VAL A 81 -17.01 112.60 22.15
CA VAL A 81 -16.89 111.50 23.11
C VAL A 81 -17.89 110.38 22.81
N ALA A 82 -19.12 110.70 22.40
CA ALA A 82 -20.10 109.71 21.98
C ALA A 82 -19.63 108.89 20.75
N LYS A 83 -19.03 109.55 19.74
CA LYS A 83 -18.43 108.86 18.57
C LYS A 83 -17.20 108.01 18.91
N ALA A 84 -16.39 108.45 19.88
CA ALA A 84 -15.27 107.65 20.38
C ALA A 84 -15.73 106.38 21.11
N GLN A 85 -16.85 106.45 21.84
CA GLN A 85 -17.46 105.30 22.52
C GLN A 85 -17.95 104.23 21.52
N GLU A 86 -18.55 104.64 20.41
CA GLU A 86 -18.95 103.75 19.31
C GLU A 86 -17.74 103.02 18.68
N THR A 87 -16.61 103.72 18.54
CA THR A 87 -15.36 103.15 18.00
C THR A 87 -14.74 102.12 18.96
N VAL A 88 -14.85 102.33 20.28
CA VAL A 88 -14.38 101.37 21.30
C VAL A 88 -15.23 100.11 21.29
N THR A 89 -16.55 100.23 21.18
CA THR A 89 -17.46 99.08 21.06
C THR A 89 -17.18 98.26 19.79
N GLN A 90 -16.87 98.92 18.67
CA GLN A 90 -16.47 98.21 17.44
C GLN A 90 -15.14 97.47 17.60
N LYS A 91 -14.13 98.08 18.25
CA LYS A 91 -12.85 97.41 18.52
C LYS A 91 -12.95 96.27 19.53
N GLN A 92 -13.89 96.33 20.47
CA GLN A 92 -14.18 95.20 21.37
C GLN A 92 -14.81 94.02 20.64
N ALA A 93 -15.65 94.26 19.62
CA ALA A 93 -16.15 93.22 18.74
C ALA A 93 -15.04 92.61 17.85
N ASP A 94 -14.12 93.43 17.36
CA ASP A 94 -12.98 92.97 16.55
C ASP A 94 -12.00 92.12 17.38
N VAL A 95 -11.75 92.47 18.65
CA VAL A 95 -10.92 91.68 19.58
C VAL A 95 -11.58 90.34 19.90
N ALA A 96 -12.89 90.31 20.18
CA ALA A 96 -13.61 89.06 20.41
C ALA A 96 -13.60 88.14 19.18
N GLN A 97 -13.65 88.71 17.97
CA GLN A 97 -13.53 87.94 16.73
C GLN A 97 -12.10 87.46 16.47
N ALA A 98 -11.08 88.23 16.86
CA ALA A 98 -9.67 87.83 16.81
C ALA A 98 -9.37 86.72 17.82
N GLU A 99 -9.88 86.79 19.05
CA GLU A 99 -9.77 85.73 20.07
C GLU A 99 -10.44 84.44 19.61
N LYS A 100 -11.62 84.53 18.98
CA LYS A 100 -12.29 83.36 18.39
C LYS A 100 -11.50 82.76 17.23
N LYS A 101 -10.90 83.59 16.36
CA LYS A 101 -10.02 83.11 15.26
C LYS A 101 -8.72 82.50 15.79
N VAL A 102 -8.14 83.03 16.86
CA VAL A 102 -6.96 82.45 17.52
C VAL A 102 -7.32 81.11 18.16
N ALA A 103 -8.47 81.01 18.83
CA ALA A 103 -8.96 79.74 19.38
C ALA A 103 -9.30 78.70 18.28
N GLU A 104 -9.89 79.11 17.16
CA GLU A 104 -10.13 78.24 15.99
C GLU A 104 -8.82 77.80 15.33
N LYS A 105 -7.83 78.69 15.20
CA LYS A 105 -6.50 78.36 14.67
C LYS A 105 -5.70 77.47 15.63
N GLN A 106 -5.83 77.67 16.94
CA GLN A 106 -5.25 76.83 17.98
C GLN A 106 -5.90 75.44 18.01
N ALA A 107 -7.23 75.35 17.85
CA ALA A 107 -7.96 74.08 17.73
C ALA A 107 -7.64 73.33 16.41
N ILE A 108 -7.37 74.05 15.31
CA ILE A 108 -6.86 73.44 14.06
C ILE A 108 -5.42 72.93 14.27
N LEU A 109 -4.57 73.68 14.97
CA LEU A 109 -3.19 73.27 15.26
C LEU A 109 -3.15 72.04 16.18
N ASP A 110 -3.96 72.04 17.25
CA ASP A 110 -4.08 70.92 18.20
C ASP A 110 -4.86 69.72 17.60
N GLY A 111 -5.76 69.97 16.63
CA GLY A 111 -6.55 68.97 15.93
C GLY A 111 -5.90 68.36 14.68
N THR A 112 -4.68 68.75 14.30
CA THR A 112 -4.00 68.18 13.12
C THR A 112 -3.54 66.74 13.30
N GLY A 113 -3.60 66.16 14.51
CA GLY A 113 -3.25 64.76 14.75
C GLY A 113 -1.83 64.40 14.27
N THR A 114 -0.93 65.39 14.11
CA THR A 114 0.38 65.19 13.44
C THR A 114 1.20 64.09 14.13
N LYS A 115 1.11 63.97 15.47
CA LYS A 115 1.68 62.85 16.22
C LYS A 115 0.98 61.51 15.96
N GLU A 116 -0.34 61.48 15.85
CA GLU A 116 -1.13 60.25 15.60
C GLU A 116 -0.99 59.76 14.16
N ILE A 117 -0.87 60.66 13.18
CA ILE A 117 -0.59 60.33 11.77
C ILE A 117 0.84 59.79 11.62
N LEU A 118 1.84 60.43 12.24
CA LEU A 118 3.22 59.92 12.25
C LEU A 118 3.31 58.59 12.98
N ALA A 119 2.69 58.45 14.16
CA ALA A 119 2.65 57.19 14.89
C ALA A 119 1.92 56.08 14.11
N LYS A 120 0.84 56.40 13.40
CA LYS A 120 0.12 55.43 12.56
C LYS A 120 0.87 55.09 11.28
N ALA A 121 1.62 56.04 10.71
CA ALA A 121 2.53 55.79 9.59
C ALA A 121 3.71 54.91 10.02
N GLU A 122 4.33 55.17 11.17
CA GLU A 122 5.39 54.34 11.76
C GLU A 122 4.85 52.94 12.11
N GLN A 123 3.67 52.83 12.72
CA GLN A 123 3.03 51.55 13.02
C GLN A 123 2.66 50.79 11.74
N THR A 124 2.20 51.48 10.69
CA THR A 124 1.93 50.88 9.38
C THR A 124 3.22 50.43 8.70
N GLN A 125 4.29 51.21 8.79
CA GLN A 125 5.60 50.85 8.23
C GLN A 125 6.23 49.67 8.97
N ALA A 126 6.11 49.63 10.31
CA ALA A 126 6.51 48.50 11.12
C ALA A 126 5.70 47.24 10.77
N LYS A 127 4.38 47.38 10.58
CA LYS A 127 3.52 46.28 10.12
C LYS A 127 3.89 45.82 8.70
N VAL A 128 4.16 46.73 7.77
CA VAL A 128 4.62 46.40 6.41
C VAL A 128 5.95 45.67 6.44
N ASN A 129 6.88 46.06 7.31
CA ASN A 129 8.16 45.37 7.46
C ASN A 129 7.97 43.96 8.05
N ALA A 130 7.12 43.81 9.08
CA ALA A 130 6.77 42.50 9.63
C ALA A 130 6.07 41.60 8.59
N ASP A 131 5.12 42.15 7.82
CA ASP A 131 4.43 41.43 6.75
C ASP A 131 5.42 41.02 5.64
N LYS A 132 6.43 41.84 5.32
CA LYS A 132 7.51 41.47 4.37
C LYS A 132 8.37 40.32 4.87
N GLU A 133 8.71 40.28 6.17
CA GLU A 133 9.44 39.16 6.77
C GLU A 133 8.61 37.86 6.73
N VAL A 134 7.31 37.95 7.03
CA VAL A 134 6.37 36.83 6.92
C VAL A 134 6.29 36.32 5.48
N VAL A 135 6.18 37.22 4.50
CA VAL A 135 6.16 36.86 3.06
C VAL A 135 7.48 36.22 2.64
N ALA A 136 8.64 36.75 3.05
CA ALA A 136 9.94 36.17 2.73
C ALA A 136 10.10 34.75 3.33
N LYS A 137 9.61 34.55 4.56
CA LYS A 137 9.57 33.24 5.20
C LYS A 137 8.65 32.27 4.46
N ALA A 138 7.44 32.70 4.09
CA ALA A 138 6.50 31.90 3.32
C ALA A 138 7.04 31.53 1.92
N GLN A 139 7.77 32.42 1.26
CA GLN A 139 8.44 32.14 -0.01
C GLN A 139 9.54 31.09 0.14
N THR A 140 10.30 31.15 1.24
CA THR A 140 11.34 30.16 1.57
C THR A 140 10.71 28.78 1.86
N ASP A 141 9.66 28.74 2.68
CA ASP A 141 8.94 27.52 3.02
C ASP A 141 8.29 26.89 1.78
N LEU A 142 7.73 27.71 0.87
CA LEU A 142 7.21 27.24 -0.43
C LEU A 142 8.30 26.65 -1.33
N ALA A 143 9.49 27.27 -1.39
CA ALA A 143 10.60 26.75 -2.17
C ALA A 143 11.09 25.40 -1.63
N LYS A 144 11.17 25.26 -0.30
CA LYS A 144 11.52 23.98 0.35
C LYS A 144 10.46 22.91 0.11
N ALA A 145 9.18 23.25 0.26
CA ALA A 145 8.07 22.34 -0.03
C ALA A 145 8.11 21.84 -1.49
N LYS A 146 8.45 22.69 -2.46
CA LYS A 146 8.64 22.28 -3.86
C LYS A 146 9.80 21.31 -4.05
N GLN A 147 10.92 21.50 -3.35
CA GLN A 147 12.05 20.56 -3.41
C GLN A 147 11.72 19.21 -2.77
N ASP A 148 11.06 19.23 -1.61
CA ASP A 148 10.62 18.01 -0.93
C ASP A 148 9.59 17.24 -1.78
N ASP A 149 8.71 17.95 -2.49
CA ASP A 149 7.74 17.36 -3.43
C ASP A 149 8.41 16.69 -4.64
N GLN A 150 9.44 17.34 -5.20
CA GLN A 150 10.27 16.76 -6.27
C GLN A 150 11.01 15.51 -5.78
N LYS A 151 11.59 15.55 -4.58
CA LYS A 151 12.27 14.38 -4.00
C LYS A 151 11.28 13.24 -3.76
N ARG A 152 10.10 13.52 -3.19
CA ARG A 152 9.05 12.53 -2.96
C ARG A 152 8.62 11.86 -4.26
N THR A 153 8.44 12.63 -5.32
CA THR A 153 8.10 12.12 -6.66
C THR A 153 9.18 11.18 -7.20
N SER A 154 10.46 11.54 -7.05
CA SER A 154 11.59 10.69 -7.47
C SER A 154 11.69 9.41 -6.65
N ASP A 155 11.55 9.49 -5.32
CA ASP A 155 11.59 8.33 -4.42
C ASP A 155 10.42 7.36 -4.74
N LEU A 156 9.23 7.90 -5.05
CA LEU A 156 8.06 7.11 -5.43
C LEU A 156 8.28 6.38 -6.76
N ALA A 157 8.83 7.06 -7.77
CA ALA A 157 9.13 6.45 -9.07
C ALA A 157 10.14 5.30 -8.95
N GLU A 158 11.18 5.44 -8.12
CA GLU A 158 12.13 4.35 -7.88
C GLU A 158 11.48 3.20 -7.09
N ALA A 159 10.65 3.50 -6.08
CA ALA A 159 9.91 2.48 -5.35
C ALA A 159 8.95 1.68 -6.26
N GLU A 160 8.23 2.35 -7.17
CA GLU A 160 7.34 1.71 -8.15
C GLU A 160 8.11 0.77 -9.09
N LYS A 161 9.33 1.16 -9.50
CA LYS A 161 10.21 0.33 -10.31
C LYS A 161 10.68 -0.91 -9.55
N VAL A 162 11.08 -0.77 -8.29
CA VAL A 162 11.48 -1.88 -7.42
C VAL A 162 10.32 -2.84 -7.18
N VAL A 163 9.11 -2.32 -6.92
CA VAL A 163 7.90 -3.13 -6.77
C VAL A 163 7.61 -3.90 -8.06
N THR A 164 7.67 -3.23 -9.21
CA THR A 164 7.43 -3.87 -10.52
C THR A 164 8.44 -4.98 -10.80
N GLN A 165 9.72 -4.75 -10.53
CA GLN A 165 10.76 -5.77 -10.69
C GLN A 165 10.56 -6.95 -9.73
N SER A 166 10.22 -6.66 -8.47
CA SER A 166 9.94 -7.68 -7.45
C SER A 166 8.72 -8.52 -7.83
N GLN A 167 7.66 -7.90 -8.33
CA GLN A 167 6.46 -8.58 -8.81
C GLN A 167 6.81 -9.54 -9.97
N LYS A 168 7.61 -9.09 -10.93
CA LYS A 168 8.08 -9.91 -12.05
C LYS A 168 8.94 -11.09 -11.58
N ALA A 169 9.82 -10.85 -10.60
CA ALA A 169 10.63 -11.90 -10.00
C ALA A 169 9.76 -12.95 -9.29
N VAL A 170 8.77 -12.51 -8.51
CA VAL A 170 7.81 -13.41 -7.84
C VAL A 170 7.03 -14.24 -8.85
N THR A 171 6.49 -13.62 -9.92
CA THR A 171 5.78 -14.35 -10.97
C THR A 171 6.67 -15.38 -11.65
N THR A 172 7.92 -15.02 -11.95
CA THR A 172 8.89 -15.94 -12.59
C THR A 172 9.23 -17.11 -11.67
N SER A 173 9.53 -16.83 -10.40
CA SER A 173 9.82 -17.87 -9.38
C SER A 173 8.61 -18.78 -9.15
N LYS A 174 7.39 -18.23 -9.16
CA LYS A 174 6.17 -19.03 -9.04
C LYS A 174 6.02 -20.00 -10.21
N ALA A 175 6.25 -19.53 -11.44
CA ALA A 175 6.22 -20.40 -12.62
C ALA A 175 7.30 -21.49 -12.58
N ASP A 176 8.53 -21.17 -12.13
CA ASP A 176 9.61 -22.15 -11.97
C ASP A 176 9.26 -23.21 -10.91
N VAL A 177 8.68 -22.80 -9.77
CA VAL A 177 8.20 -23.72 -8.73
C VAL A 177 7.09 -24.63 -9.28
N ASP A 178 6.08 -24.06 -9.95
CA ASP A 178 4.98 -24.83 -10.51
C ASP A 178 5.49 -25.85 -11.55
N GLN A 179 6.47 -25.48 -12.39
CA GLN A 179 7.13 -26.40 -13.33
C GLN A 179 7.89 -27.52 -12.60
N LYS A 180 8.65 -27.18 -11.56
CA LYS A 180 9.40 -28.17 -10.75
C LYS A 180 8.47 -29.13 -10.02
N VAL A 181 7.34 -28.66 -9.50
CA VAL A 181 6.31 -29.51 -8.89
C VAL A 181 5.72 -30.48 -9.91
N ALA A 182 5.37 -29.99 -11.12
CA ALA A 182 4.88 -30.87 -12.18
C ALA A 182 5.90 -31.93 -12.59
N MET A 183 7.18 -31.56 -12.71
CA MET A 183 8.27 -32.49 -13.00
C MET A 183 8.49 -33.52 -11.88
N ALA A 184 8.41 -33.08 -10.61
CA ALA A 184 8.54 -33.95 -9.45
C ALA A 184 7.41 -34.99 -9.41
N ASN A 185 6.16 -34.57 -9.64
CA ASN A 185 5.00 -35.48 -9.70
C ASN A 185 5.17 -36.53 -10.81
N LYS A 186 5.53 -36.09 -12.03
CA LYS A 186 5.78 -37.02 -13.15
C LYS A 186 6.91 -38.01 -12.84
N THR A 187 7.94 -37.56 -12.13
CA THR A 187 9.06 -38.42 -11.72
C THR A 187 8.64 -39.43 -10.66
N ALA A 188 7.79 -39.02 -9.71
CA ALA A 188 7.24 -39.90 -8.68
C ALA A 188 6.36 -40.99 -9.30
N GLU A 189 5.46 -40.65 -10.22
CA GLU A 189 4.63 -41.61 -10.96
C GLU A 189 5.48 -42.62 -11.75
N ALA A 190 6.53 -42.13 -12.43
CA ALA A 190 7.45 -43.00 -13.17
C ALA A 190 8.22 -43.95 -12.24
N LEU A 191 8.64 -43.49 -11.07
CA LEU A 191 9.32 -44.30 -10.06
C LEU A 191 8.40 -45.36 -9.45
N GLU A 192 7.15 -45.00 -9.14
CA GLU A 192 6.14 -45.94 -8.64
C GLU A 192 5.89 -47.05 -9.65
N LYS A 193 5.69 -46.69 -10.93
CA LYS A 193 5.53 -47.66 -12.02
C LYS A 193 6.77 -48.56 -12.15
N ALA A 194 7.97 -47.99 -12.15
CA ALA A 194 9.21 -48.77 -12.25
C ALA A 194 9.39 -49.73 -11.07
N THR A 195 8.99 -49.33 -9.86
CA THR A 195 9.06 -50.18 -8.67
C THR A 195 8.05 -51.33 -8.74
N ALA A 196 6.84 -51.08 -9.23
CA ALA A 196 5.84 -52.12 -9.48
C ALA A 196 6.30 -53.10 -10.57
N ASP A 197 6.82 -52.59 -11.69
CA ASP A 197 7.35 -53.40 -12.79
C ASP A 197 8.53 -54.27 -12.33
N LEU A 198 9.45 -53.72 -11.53
CA LEU A 198 10.57 -54.47 -10.95
C LEU A 198 10.09 -55.55 -9.98
N THR A 199 9.12 -55.24 -9.13
CA THR A 199 8.53 -56.21 -8.20
C THR A 199 7.89 -57.37 -8.96
N LYS A 200 7.12 -57.06 -10.02
CA LYS A 200 6.52 -58.06 -10.90
C LYS A 200 7.60 -58.92 -11.56
N ALA A 201 8.61 -58.31 -12.17
CA ALA A 201 9.69 -59.05 -12.82
C ALA A 201 10.47 -59.96 -11.85
N ASN A 202 10.76 -59.49 -10.63
CA ASN A 202 11.41 -60.31 -9.61
C ASN A 202 10.55 -61.52 -9.23
N GLN A 203 9.24 -61.33 -9.04
CA GLN A 203 8.32 -62.43 -8.76
C GLN A 203 8.24 -63.44 -9.91
N ASP A 204 8.24 -62.97 -11.17
CA ASP A 204 8.27 -63.84 -12.36
C ASP A 204 9.56 -64.68 -12.41
N VAL A 205 10.72 -64.06 -12.13
CA VAL A 205 12.02 -64.75 -12.09
C VAL A 205 12.10 -65.77 -10.95
N GLU A 206 11.65 -65.39 -9.75
CA GLU A 206 11.62 -66.31 -8.59
C GLU A 206 10.74 -67.53 -8.85
N ALA A 207 9.67 -67.36 -9.63
CA ALA A 207 8.72 -68.41 -9.99
C ALA A 207 9.12 -69.27 -11.20
N ILE A 208 10.32 -69.07 -11.78
CA ILE A 208 10.82 -69.96 -12.84
C ILE A 208 10.99 -71.37 -12.27
N ASN A 209 10.19 -72.28 -12.83
CA ASN A 209 10.18 -73.70 -12.48
C ASN A 209 11.27 -74.43 -13.28
N GLN A 210 11.94 -75.37 -12.62
CA GLN A 210 13.02 -76.16 -13.23
C GLN A 210 12.80 -77.65 -12.99
N ILE A 211 13.25 -78.46 -13.95
CA ILE A 211 13.35 -79.92 -13.82
C ILE A 211 14.82 -80.31 -13.65
N LYS A 212 15.18 -80.73 -12.44
CA LYS A 212 16.49 -81.27 -12.08
C LYS A 212 16.55 -82.76 -12.37
N LEU A 213 17.59 -83.16 -13.07
CA LEU A 213 17.94 -84.53 -13.39
C LEU A 213 19.41 -84.78 -13.02
N THR A 214 19.75 -86.03 -12.69
CA THR A 214 21.15 -86.45 -12.54
C THR A 214 21.58 -87.27 -13.74
N GLN A 215 22.89 -87.25 -14.05
CA GLN A 215 23.44 -88.09 -15.11
C GLN A 215 23.22 -89.59 -14.84
N GLU A 216 23.24 -90.01 -13.57
CA GLU A 216 22.94 -91.39 -13.20
C GLU A 216 21.49 -91.77 -13.50
N TYR A 217 20.54 -90.90 -13.18
CA TYR A 217 19.14 -91.14 -13.47
C TYR A 217 18.89 -91.17 -14.99
N ILE A 218 19.47 -90.22 -15.74
CA ILE A 218 19.38 -90.18 -17.21
C ILE A 218 19.92 -91.49 -17.83
N ALA A 219 21.08 -91.96 -17.37
CA ALA A 219 21.66 -93.21 -17.86
C ALA A 219 20.79 -94.42 -17.50
N ALA A 220 20.26 -94.49 -16.28
CA ALA A 220 19.38 -95.56 -15.86
C ALA A 220 18.07 -95.60 -16.66
N LEU A 221 17.49 -94.43 -16.96
CA LEU A 221 16.24 -94.36 -17.72
C LEU A 221 16.45 -94.73 -19.18
N ARG A 222 17.56 -94.30 -19.80
CA ARG A 222 17.95 -94.75 -21.15
C ARG A 222 18.12 -96.26 -21.22
N ASP A 223 18.77 -96.85 -20.22
CA ASP A 223 18.99 -98.30 -20.17
C ASP A 223 17.67 -99.06 -20.04
N TYR A 224 16.78 -98.58 -19.16
CA TYR A 224 15.42 -99.10 -19.01
C TYR A 224 14.65 -99.03 -20.33
N ALA A 225 14.54 -97.84 -20.94
CA ALA A 225 13.78 -97.63 -22.17
C ALA A 225 14.26 -98.52 -23.34
N GLN A 226 15.58 -98.75 -23.44
CA GLN A 226 16.15 -99.59 -24.50
C GLN A 226 15.93 -101.10 -24.29
N LYS A 227 15.85 -101.55 -23.04
CA LYS A 227 15.93 -102.98 -22.70
C LYS A 227 14.63 -103.58 -22.19
N ILE A 228 13.71 -102.76 -21.66
CA ILE A 228 12.55 -103.23 -20.89
C ILE A 228 11.68 -104.24 -21.64
N ALA A 229 11.58 -104.14 -22.97
CA ALA A 229 10.82 -105.07 -23.80
C ALA A 229 11.40 -106.51 -23.88
N THR A 230 12.64 -106.72 -23.42
CA THR A 230 13.40 -107.97 -23.67
C THR A 230 14.08 -108.58 -22.44
N VAL A 231 14.16 -107.83 -21.34
CA VAL A 231 14.82 -108.27 -20.11
C VAL A 231 13.97 -109.27 -19.32
N SER A 232 14.63 -110.06 -18.47
CA SER A 232 13.91 -110.93 -17.54
C SER A 232 13.16 -110.13 -16.47
N PRO A 233 12.11 -110.70 -15.85
CA PRO A 233 11.38 -110.02 -14.77
C PRO A 233 12.27 -109.60 -13.58
N ALA A 234 13.35 -110.33 -13.31
CA ALA A 234 14.30 -109.99 -12.25
C ALA A 234 15.15 -108.76 -12.60
N GLU A 235 15.59 -108.65 -13.86
CA GLU A 235 16.35 -107.50 -14.36
C GLU A 235 15.46 -106.27 -14.48
N GLU A 236 14.24 -106.42 -14.99
CA GLU A 236 13.22 -105.36 -14.97
C GLU A 236 13.00 -104.83 -13.56
N LYS A 237 12.81 -105.73 -12.58
CA LYS A 237 12.67 -105.32 -11.18
C LYS A 237 13.89 -104.55 -10.68
N ALA A 238 15.10 -104.98 -11.01
CA ALA A 238 16.32 -104.29 -10.58
C ALA A 238 16.46 -102.89 -11.21
N MET A 239 16.11 -102.74 -12.50
CA MET A 239 16.11 -101.44 -13.19
C MET A 239 15.05 -100.49 -12.60
N THR A 240 13.83 -100.98 -12.37
CA THR A 240 12.74 -100.19 -11.77
C THR A 240 13.05 -99.80 -10.34
N ASP A 241 13.54 -100.71 -9.49
CA ASP A 241 13.95 -100.41 -8.11
C ASP A 241 15.03 -99.30 -8.07
N LYS A 242 16.00 -99.36 -8.99
CA LYS A 242 17.04 -98.32 -9.12
C LYS A 242 16.43 -96.97 -9.51
N LEU A 243 15.55 -96.95 -10.51
CA LEU A 243 14.88 -95.72 -10.95
C LEU A 243 13.98 -95.13 -9.86
N VAL A 244 13.26 -95.96 -9.09
CA VAL A 244 12.47 -95.50 -7.93
C VAL A 244 13.37 -94.87 -6.88
N ALA A 245 14.50 -95.50 -6.54
CA ALA A 245 15.42 -94.97 -5.53
C ALA A 245 15.98 -93.59 -5.93
N LEU A 246 16.43 -93.45 -7.18
CA LEU A 246 16.92 -92.17 -7.71
C LEU A 246 15.79 -91.14 -7.85
N GLY A 247 14.63 -91.58 -8.35
CA GLY A 247 13.44 -90.77 -8.54
C GLY A 247 12.93 -90.14 -7.24
N LYS A 248 12.87 -90.89 -6.15
CA LYS A 248 12.46 -90.36 -4.83
C LYS A 248 13.35 -89.22 -4.33
N VAL A 249 14.65 -89.27 -4.62
CA VAL A 249 15.57 -88.18 -4.29
C VAL A 249 15.32 -86.98 -5.19
N LEU A 250 15.17 -87.20 -6.50
CA LEU A 250 14.93 -86.14 -7.47
C LEU A 250 13.57 -85.45 -7.29
N ALA A 251 12.52 -86.19 -6.96
CA ALA A 251 11.19 -85.65 -6.66
C ALA A 251 11.22 -84.70 -5.46
N LYS A 252 12.13 -84.88 -4.48
CA LYS A 252 12.32 -83.94 -3.36
C LYS A 252 13.03 -82.65 -3.77
N GLN A 253 13.83 -82.70 -4.84
CA GLN A 253 14.57 -81.55 -5.35
C GLN A 253 13.79 -80.74 -6.39
N ASN A 254 12.76 -81.35 -6.99
CA ASN A 254 11.84 -80.75 -7.95
C ASN A 254 10.56 -80.34 -7.23
N ARG A 255 10.39 -79.04 -7.02
CA ARG A 255 9.29 -78.46 -6.25
C ARG A 255 8.68 -77.31 -7.02
N PHE A 256 7.36 -77.25 -7.04
CA PHE A 256 6.66 -76.21 -7.76
C PHE A 256 6.93 -74.85 -7.10
N LYS A 257 7.20 -73.84 -7.93
CA LYS A 257 7.32 -72.45 -7.52
C LYS A 257 6.13 -71.67 -8.04
N ALA A 258 5.27 -71.25 -7.11
CA ALA A 258 4.11 -70.43 -7.42
C ALA A 258 4.54 -69.02 -7.85
N ASN A 259 3.96 -68.52 -8.94
CA ASN A 259 4.12 -67.11 -9.31
C ASN A 259 3.06 -66.26 -8.59
N LYS A 260 3.52 -65.28 -7.82
CA LYS A 260 2.64 -64.34 -7.10
C LYS A 260 1.90 -63.38 -8.05
N ASN A 261 2.35 -63.26 -9.30
CA ASN A 261 1.69 -62.48 -10.35
C ASN A 261 0.61 -63.27 -11.10
N ASP A 262 0.50 -64.58 -10.89
CA ASP A 262 -0.57 -65.35 -11.53
C ASP A 262 -1.94 -64.87 -10.99
N SER A 263 -2.92 -64.77 -11.89
CA SER A 263 -4.27 -64.32 -11.54
C SER A 263 -4.90 -65.24 -10.48
N GLU A 264 -5.52 -64.62 -9.47
CA GLU A 264 -6.35 -65.31 -8.48
C GLU A 264 -7.75 -65.66 -9.01
N GLU A 265 -8.03 -65.35 -10.29
CA GLU A 265 -9.26 -65.74 -10.97
C GLU A 265 -9.50 -67.25 -10.86
N LYS A 266 -10.75 -67.61 -10.58
CA LYS A 266 -11.21 -68.99 -10.53
C LYS A 266 -11.67 -69.43 -11.92
N LEU A 267 -10.88 -70.28 -12.54
CA LEU A 267 -11.07 -70.79 -13.89
C LEU A 267 -11.84 -72.11 -13.88
N ASP A 268 -12.84 -72.27 -14.74
CA ASP A 268 -13.57 -73.53 -14.92
C ASP A 268 -12.71 -74.53 -15.71
N LEU A 269 -12.37 -75.66 -15.09
CA LEU A 269 -11.55 -76.71 -15.71
C LEU A 269 -12.15 -77.26 -17.01
N ASN A 270 -13.48 -77.25 -17.15
CA ASN A 270 -14.15 -77.78 -18.34
C ASN A 270 -14.36 -76.70 -19.42
N ASN A 271 -14.00 -75.45 -19.14
CA ASN A 271 -14.24 -74.32 -20.03
C ASN A 271 -13.14 -73.26 -19.92
N LEU A 272 -11.88 -73.71 -20.01
CA LEU A 272 -10.74 -72.81 -20.06
C LEU A 272 -10.79 -71.96 -21.34
N SER A 273 -10.34 -70.71 -21.25
CA SER A 273 -10.17 -69.87 -22.45
C SER A 273 -9.05 -70.40 -23.34
N GLU A 274 -9.07 -70.06 -24.64
CA GLU A 274 -7.98 -70.42 -25.56
C GLU A 274 -6.64 -69.86 -25.09
N ALA A 275 -6.60 -68.61 -24.64
CA ALA A 275 -5.39 -67.98 -24.12
C ALA A 275 -4.84 -68.71 -22.88
N THR A 276 -5.73 -69.17 -21.99
CA THR A 276 -5.33 -69.98 -20.83
C THR A 276 -4.73 -71.31 -21.26
N ARG A 277 -5.36 -72.00 -22.24
CA ARG A 277 -4.81 -73.28 -22.75
C ARG A 277 -3.46 -73.08 -23.42
N GLU A 278 -3.32 -72.07 -24.26
CA GLU A 278 -2.05 -71.74 -24.94
C GLU A 278 -0.93 -71.48 -23.92
N GLU A 279 -1.20 -70.67 -22.89
CA GLU A 279 -0.22 -70.41 -21.83
C GLU A 279 0.18 -71.68 -21.06
N LEU A 280 -0.79 -72.53 -20.71
CA LEU A 280 -0.51 -73.79 -20.01
C LEU A 280 0.26 -74.79 -20.89
N SER A 281 -0.04 -74.85 -22.19
CA SER A 281 0.73 -75.63 -23.15
C SER A 281 2.17 -75.14 -23.25
N LEU A 282 2.40 -73.83 -23.31
CA LEU A 282 3.75 -73.23 -23.32
C LEU A 282 4.51 -73.51 -22.02
N PHE A 283 3.84 -73.43 -20.87
CA PHE A 283 4.43 -73.78 -19.59
C PHE A 283 4.86 -75.26 -19.53
N ALA A 284 4.01 -76.18 -20.00
CA ALA A 284 4.34 -77.60 -20.09
C ALA A 284 5.53 -77.84 -21.06
N ALA A 285 5.51 -77.20 -22.23
CA ALA A 285 6.56 -77.33 -23.22
C ALA A 285 7.91 -76.79 -22.73
N ASP A 286 7.93 -75.71 -21.93
CA ASP A 286 9.18 -75.24 -21.30
C ASP A 286 9.78 -76.31 -20.38
N LEU A 287 8.97 -76.91 -19.51
CA LEU A 287 9.42 -77.97 -18.60
C LEU A 287 9.88 -79.22 -19.35
N LEU A 288 9.12 -79.66 -20.36
CA LEU A 288 9.50 -80.78 -21.21
C LEU A 288 10.80 -80.47 -21.95
N ASN A 289 10.95 -79.27 -22.53
CA ASN A 289 12.18 -78.90 -23.24
C ASN A 289 13.43 -78.89 -22.35
N GLN A 290 13.31 -78.69 -21.03
CA GLN A 290 14.42 -78.90 -20.10
C GLN A 290 14.83 -80.38 -20.01
N ILE A 291 13.86 -81.30 -20.01
CA ILE A 291 14.08 -82.75 -20.04
C ILE A 291 14.69 -83.15 -21.39
N HIS A 292 14.09 -82.74 -22.51
CA HIS A 292 14.59 -83.06 -23.84
C HIS A 292 16.03 -82.57 -24.05
N ALA A 293 16.37 -81.38 -23.56
CA ALA A 293 17.75 -80.87 -23.58
C ALA A 293 18.72 -81.75 -22.77
N ALA A 294 18.30 -82.25 -21.61
CA ALA A 294 19.12 -83.15 -20.78
C ALA A 294 19.32 -84.52 -21.44
N PHE A 295 18.32 -85.02 -22.16
CA PHE A 295 18.38 -86.29 -22.89
C PHE A 295 18.93 -86.16 -24.32
N GLY A 296 19.13 -84.94 -24.82
CA GLY A 296 19.62 -84.67 -26.18
C GLY A 296 18.61 -85.00 -27.29
N THR A 297 17.31 -84.90 -26.99
CA THR A 297 16.21 -85.14 -27.94
C THR A 297 15.70 -83.83 -28.54
N SER A 298 14.90 -83.93 -29.60
CA SER A 298 14.31 -82.77 -30.30
C SER A 298 13.37 -81.99 -29.39
N LYS A 299 13.30 -80.67 -29.55
CA LYS A 299 12.40 -79.82 -28.75
C LYS A 299 10.93 -80.05 -29.09
N VAL A 300 10.08 -79.89 -28.07
CA VAL A 300 8.62 -79.78 -28.21
C VAL A 300 8.27 -78.35 -28.59
N GLU A 301 7.41 -78.20 -29.59
CA GLU A 301 6.85 -76.93 -30.03
C GLU A 301 5.34 -76.90 -29.79
N VAL A 302 4.82 -75.73 -29.42
CA VAL A 302 3.38 -75.51 -29.21
C VAL A 302 2.84 -74.71 -30.38
N THR A 303 1.81 -75.25 -31.03
CA THR A 303 1.05 -74.54 -32.06
C THR A 303 -0.42 -74.46 -31.65
N LYS A 304 -1.10 -73.41 -32.12
CA LYS A 304 -2.52 -73.19 -31.79
C LYS A 304 -3.40 -74.35 -32.25
N ASP A 305 -3.11 -74.89 -33.43
CA ASP A 305 -3.85 -76.02 -33.99
C ASP A 305 -3.73 -77.27 -33.10
N VAL A 306 -2.52 -77.57 -32.62
CA VAL A 306 -2.30 -78.70 -31.70
C VAL A 306 -3.01 -78.50 -30.37
N THR A 307 -2.95 -77.30 -29.78
CA THR A 307 -3.69 -76.99 -28.53
C THR A 307 -5.20 -77.14 -28.73
N LYS A 308 -5.74 -76.79 -29.90
CA LYS A 308 -7.14 -76.99 -30.23
C LYS A 308 -7.50 -78.47 -30.39
N ILE A 309 -6.70 -79.24 -31.15
CA ILE A 309 -6.89 -80.68 -31.32
C ILE A 309 -6.91 -81.39 -29.96
N ILE A 310 -5.96 -81.07 -29.09
CA ILE A 310 -5.91 -81.64 -27.73
C ILE A 310 -7.15 -81.25 -26.94
N ASN A 311 -7.57 -79.98 -26.99
CA ASN A 311 -8.79 -79.54 -26.30
C ASN A 311 -10.04 -80.28 -26.80
N ASP A 312 -10.19 -80.43 -28.11
CA ASP A 312 -11.31 -81.15 -28.71
C ASP A 312 -11.31 -82.62 -28.25
N HIS A 313 -10.13 -83.25 -28.18
CA HIS A 313 -9.97 -84.60 -27.63
C HIS A 313 -10.44 -84.70 -26.17
N VAL A 314 -9.84 -83.91 -25.27
CA VAL A 314 -10.09 -84.01 -23.81
C VAL A 314 -11.46 -83.47 -23.38
N SER A 315 -12.12 -82.64 -24.19
CA SER A 315 -13.45 -82.09 -23.90
C SER A 315 -14.53 -83.17 -23.80
N THR A 316 -14.31 -84.32 -24.45
CA THR A 316 -15.24 -85.45 -24.45
C THR A 316 -15.12 -86.33 -23.21
N SER A 317 -14.00 -86.24 -22.46
CA SER A 317 -13.68 -87.15 -21.35
C SER A 317 -14.69 -87.10 -20.20
N LYS A 318 -15.44 -86.00 -20.06
CA LYS A 318 -16.51 -85.88 -19.05
C LYS A 318 -17.74 -86.72 -19.38
N THR A 319 -18.01 -86.98 -20.66
CA THR A 319 -19.29 -87.53 -21.13
C THR A 319 -19.15 -88.82 -21.94
N ASN A 320 -17.94 -89.15 -22.43
CA ASN A 320 -17.69 -90.35 -23.25
C ASN A 320 -17.69 -91.67 -22.46
N GLY A 321 -17.56 -91.61 -21.13
CA GLY A 321 -17.55 -92.80 -20.25
C GLY A 321 -16.26 -93.64 -20.32
N VAL A 322 -15.23 -93.17 -21.03
CA VAL A 322 -13.93 -93.85 -21.15
C VAL A 322 -13.07 -93.52 -19.93
N LYS A 323 -12.47 -94.55 -19.32
CA LYS A 323 -11.48 -94.39 -18.25
C LYS A 323 -10.08 -94.53 -18.83
N GLY A 324 -9.25 -93.50 -18.68
CA GLY A 324 -7.90 -93.47 -19.25
C GLY A 324 -7.90 -92.98 -20.70
N HIS A 325 -7.02 -93.55 -21.52
CA HIS A 325 -6.79 -93.14 -22.91
C HIS A 325 -7.98 -93.46 -23.83
N ASP A 326 -8.64 -92.45 -24.40
CA ASP A 326 -9.66 -92.63 -25.45
C ASP A 326 -9.00 -92.68 -26.83
N THR A 327 -8.24 -93.75 -27.06
CA THR A 327 -7.47 -93.94 -28.30
C THR A 327 -8.35 -93.96 -29.55
N GLU A 328 -9.59 -94.44 -29.47
CA GLU A 328 -10.52 -94.43 -30.60
C GLU A 328 -10.89 -93.01 -31.01
N HIS A 329 -11.23 -92.15 -30.04
CA HIS A 329 -11.55 -90.75 -30.32
C HIS A 329 -10.30 -89.99 -30.80
N LEU A 330 -9.15 -90.17 -30.14
CA LEU A 330 -7.90 -89.51 -30.53
C LEU A 330 -7.52 -89.85 -31.97
N ASN A 331 -7.57 -91.13 -32.35
CA ASN A 331 -7.23 -91.57 -33.71
C ASN A 331 -8.18 -90.98 -34.77
N LYS A 332 -9.49 -90.95 -34.48
CA LYS A 332 -10.48 -90.32 -35.38
C LYS A 332 -10.25 -88.82 -35.53
N LEU A 333 -9.81 -88.15 -34.47
CA LEU A 333 -9.52 -86.73 -34.48
C LEU A 333 -8.23 -86.44 -35.26
N LEU A 334 -7.14 -87.14 -34.97
CA LEU A 334 -5.84 -86.98 -35.64
C LEU A 334 -5.92 -87.28 -37.15
N ALA A 335 -6.73 -88.26 -37.56
CA ALA A 335 -6.96 -88.57 -38.96
C ALA A 335 -7.54 -87.39 -39.76
N GLN A 336 -8.27 -86.47 -39.12
CA GLN A 336 -8.79 -85.26 -39.78
C GLN A 336 -7.67 -84.28 -40.17
N TYR A 337 -6.48 -84.43 -39.56
CA TYR A 337 -5.30 -83.61 -39.79
C TYR A 337 -4.17 -84.38 -40.50
N ASN A 338 -4.46 -85.58 -41.03
CA ASN A 338 -3.48 -86.48 -41.64
C ASN A 338 -2.32 -86.88 -40.71
N ILE A 339 -2.57 -86.91 -39.39
CA ILE A 339 -1.61 -87.40 -38.40
C ILE A 339 -1.96 -88.86 -38.10
N THR A 340 -0.97 -89.75 -38.16
CA THR A 340 -1.18 -91.16 -37.82
C THR A 340 -0.96 -91.40 -36.33
N SER A 341 -1.71 -92.34 -35.76
CA SER A 341 -1.60 -92.66 -34.32
C SER A 341 -0.24 -93.26 -33.92
N SER A 342 0.52 -93.78 -34.89
CA SER A 342 1.90 -94.24 -34.67
C SER A 342 2.91 -93.10 -34.50
N GLU A 343 2.50 -91.86 -34.74
CA GLU A 343 3.33 -90.65 -34.62
C GLU A 343 3.00 -89.85 -33.34
N THR A 344 2.14 -90.38 -32.48
CA THR A 344 1.62 -89.66 -31.30
C THR A 344 1.57 -90.55 -30.07
N ASP A 345 2.05 -90.04 -28.95
CA ASP A 345 1.87 -90.62 -27.62
C ASP A 345 0.98 -89.71 -26.77
N GLU A 346 0.14 -90.32 -25.94
CA GLU A 346 -0.64 -89.61 -24.93
C GLU A 346 -0.15 -89.98 -23.54
N ASN A 347 0.18 -88.97 -22.73
CA ASN A 347 0.53 -89.14 -21.33
C ASN A 347 -0.54 -88.43 -20.47
N ILE A 348 -1.28 -89.20 -19.65
CA ILE A 348 -2.35 -88.68 -18.79
C ILE A 348 -1.88 -88.64 -17.33
N GLY A 349 -1.86 -87.46 -16.73
CA GLY A 349 -1.48 -87.28 -15.33
C GLY A 349 -2.57 -87.69 -14.34
N LEU A 350 -2.17 -88.33 -13.24
CA LEU A 350 -3.08 -88.86 -12.21
C LEU A 350 -3.87 -87.78 -11.43
N ASN A 351 -3.36 -86.54 -11.44
CA ASN A 351 -3.90 -85.43 -10.63
C ASN A 351 -5.23 -84.84 -11.12
N GLY A 352 -5.63 -85.15 -12.35
CA GLY A 352 -6.94 -84.74 -12.89
C GLY A 352 -8.08 -85.65 -12.43
N GLY A 353 -7.78 -86.89 -12.04
CA GLY A 353 -8.78 -87.95 -11.80
C GLY A 353 -8.90 -88.46 -10.37
N SER A 354 -7.91 -88.21 -9.49
CA SER A 354 -7.93 -88.65 -8.09
C SER A 354 -7.36 -87.57 -7.15
N GLY A 355 -7.98 -87.39 -5.97
CA GLY A 355 -7.55 -86.41 -4.96
C GLY A 355 -8.41 -85.14 -4.86
N ILE A 356 -7.91 -84.10 -4.19
CA ILE A 356 -8.68 -82.89 -3.82
C ILE A 356 -9.16 -82.04 -5.03
N TYR A 357 -8.63 -82.27 -6.23
CA TYR A 357 -8.96 -81.51 -7.44
C TYR A 357 -10.01 -82.18 -8.31
N SER A 358 -10.23 -83.50 -8.20
CA SER A 358 -11.29 -84.18 -8.94
C SER A 358 -12.70 -83.71 -8.55
N ALA A 359 -12.83 -83.14 -7.35
CA ALA A 359 -14.05 -82.51 -6.85
C ALA A 359 -14.12 -80.98 -7.10
N LYS A 360 -13.03 -80.34 -7.52
CA LYS A 360 -12.97 -78.88 -7.75
C LYS A 360 -13.27 -78.57 -9.21
N GLN A 361 -14.45 -78.01 -9.48
CA GLN A 361 -14.80 -77.51 -10.82
C GLN A 361 -14.01 -76.24 -11.21
N PHE A 362 -13.58 -75.45 -10.21
CA PHE A 362 -12.88 -74.19 -10.41
C PHE A 362 -11.54 -74.15 -9.67
N VAL A 363 -10.50 -73.68 -10.35
CA VAL A 363 -9.14 -73.57 -9.82
C VAL A 363 -8.47 -72.27 -10.26
N THR A 364 -7.48 -71.82 -9.51
CA THR A 364 -6.64 -70.69 -9.90
C THR A 364 -5.63 -71.08 -10.97
N LYS A 365 -5.07 -70.09 -11.66
CA LYS A 365 -4.01 -70.28 -12.64
C LYS A 365 -2.75 -70.93 -12.03
N THR A 366 -2.38 -70.52 -10.82
CA THR A 366 -1.29 -71.12 -10.04
C THR A 366 -1.53 -72.60 -9.76
N GLU A 367 -2.77 -72.97 -9.40
CA GLU A 367 -3.14 -74.37 -9.19
C GLU A 367 -3.04 -75.19 -10.49
N LEU A 368 -3.44 -74.65 -11.65
CA LEU A 368 -3.28 -75.31 -12.94
C LEU A 368 -1.80 -75.57 -13.28
N LYS A 369 -0.93 -74.56 -13.13
CA LYS A 369 0.51 -74.72 -13.35
C LYS A 369 1.13 -75.74 -12.39
N ARG A 370 0.71 -75.74 -11.11
CA ARG A 370 1.14 -76.76 -10.15
C ARG A 370 0.72 -78.17 -10.58
N LEU A 371 -0.52 -78.34 -11.04
CA LEU A 371 -1.02 -79.65 -11.51
C LEU A 371 -0.17 -80.17 -12.67
N ILE A 372 0.17 -79.32 -13.63
CA ILE A 372 1.04 -79.67 -14.77
C ILE A 372 2.46 -80.01 -14.29
N TYR A 373 3.07 -79.17 -13.45
CA TYR A 373 4.41 -79.41 -12.93
C TYR A 373 4.48 -80.73 -12.18
N ASN A 374 3.54 -80.98 -11.26
CA ASN A 374 3.51 -82.20 -10.45
C ASN A 374 3.19 -83.43 -11.31
N ALA A 375 2.40 -83.31 -12.39
CA ALA A 375 2.17 -84.40 -13.34
C ALA A 375 3.48 -84.79 -14.06
N ILE A 376 4.22 -83.82 -14.60
CA ILE A 376 5.51 -84.07 -15.28
C ILE A 376 6.52 -84.69 -14.30
N VAL A 377 6.67 -84.11 -13.10
CA VAL A 377 7.59 -84.62 -12.07
C VAL A 377 7.23 -86.05 -11.68
N ASN A 378 5.94 -86.37 -11.55
CA ASN A 378 5.50 -87.72 -11.23
C ASN A 378 5.72 -88.72 -12.35
N MET A 379 5.39 -88.36 -13.59
CA MET A 379 5.62 -89.21 -14.75
C MET A 379 7.10 -89.55 -14.91
N MET A 380 8.00 -88.60 -14.59
CA MET A 380 9.44 -88.85 -14.56
C MET A 380 9.85 -89.74 -13.38
N PHE A 381 9.47 -89.38 -12.14
CA PHE A 381 10.12 -89.95 -10.94
C PHE A 381 9.28 -90.98 -10.17
N ASN A 382 8.08 -91.29 -10.63
CA ASN A 382 7.03 -92.01 -9.89
C ASN A 382 6.73 -91.41 -8.50
N ALA A 383 7.04 -90.12 -8.32
CA ALA A 383 6.89 -89.38 -7.08
C ALA A 383 6.83 -87.88 -7.38
N SER A 384 6.15 -87.11 -6.55
CA SER A 384 6.10 -85.65 -6.63
C SER A 384 6.08 -85.02 -5.23
N GLU A 385 5.85 -83.72 -5.16
CA GLU A 385 5.66 -83.05 -3.87
C GLU A 385 4.37 -83.41 -3.14
N ASP A 386 3.33 -83.80 -3.88
CA ASP A 386 1.99 -84.04 -3.35
C ASP A 386 1.69 -85.55 -3.14
N TYR A 387 2.51 -86.45 -3.68
CA TYR A 387 2.26 -87.90 -3.66
C TYR A 387 3.52 -88.73 -3.94
N GLU A 388 3.67 -89.84 -3.21
CA GLU A 388 4.57 -90.95 -3.54
C GLU A 388 3.72 -92.15 -3.94
N ILE A 389 3.85 -92.62 -5.18
CA ILE A 389 3.14 -93.81 -5.64
C ILE A 389 4.09 -95.00 -5.48
N ASN A 390 3.67 -96.01 -4.71
CA ASN A 390 4.44 -97.24 -4.48
C ASN A 390 3.82 -98.45 -5.22
N GLU A 391 2.85 -98.21 -6.11
CA GLU A 391 2.13 -99.22 -6.90
C GLU A 391 2.33 -98.92 -8.40
N ASN A 392 2.56 -99.95 -9.23
CA ASN A 392 2.88 -99.83 -10.67
C ASN A 392 4.13 -98.96 -10.97
N ASN A 393 5.31 -99.44 -10.56
CA ASN A 393 6.62 -98.80 -10.80
C ASN A 393 7.09 -98.90 -12.26
N GLU A 394 6.24 -98.53 -13.20
CA GLU A 394 6.55 -98.52 -14.63
C GLU A 394 7.03 -97.13 -15.05
N PHE A 395 8.14 -97.06 -15.78
CA PHE A 395 8.74 -95.81 -16.25
C PHE A 395 8.44 -95.56 -17.74
N LEU A 396 7.31 -96.08 -18.23
CA LEU A 396 6.89 -95.94 -19.63
C LEU A 396 6.56 -94.48 -19.96
N HIS A 397 5.87 -93.76 -19.08
CA HIS A 397 5.62 -92.32 -19.25
C HIS A 397 6.92 -91.50 -19.28
N ALA A 398 7.87 -91.80 -18.40
CA ALA A 398 9.18 -91.18 -18.41
C ALA A 398 9.98 -91.47 -19.70
N SER A 399 9.69 -92.59 -20.36
CA SER A 399 10.38 -93.01 -21.58
C SER A 399 9.74 -92.44 -22.85
N SER A 400 8.44 -92.10 -22.82
CA SER A 400 7.70 -91.52 -23.96
C SER A 400 7.70 -89.99 -23.97
N MET A 401 7.95 -89.34 -22.82
CA MET A 401 8.26 -87.91 -22.72
C MET A 401 9.73 -87.66 -23.06
#